data_AF-A0A965NMX1-F1
#
_entry.id   AF-A0A965NMX1-F1
#
_cell.length_a   1.000
_cell.length_b   1.000
_cell.length_c   1.000
_cell.angle_alpha   90.00
_cell.angle_beta   90.00
_cell.angle_gamma   90.00
#
_symmetry.space_group_name_H-M   'P 1'
#
loop_
_entity.id
_entity.type
_entity.pdbx_description
1 polymer ?
#
loop_
_entity_poly.entity_id
_entity_poly.type
_entity_poly.pdbx_seq_one_letter_code
_entity_poly.pdbx_strand_id
1 'polypeptide(L)'
;DYKFTLAFENSVSDGYTTEKLVEPMLAGSLPIYWGNPQVALDFNPRSFIDVSAFPDFDAAIDHILKVDADDELYLSYLREPWFNGDTPPSWFDAGEHLAAWRRFLATPWVERSRVYRDRGLRDHALGTGFGRHLSSIGTKVDGLLWKAGWRF
;
A
#
# COMPACT_ATOMS: atom_id res chain seq x y z
N ASP A 1 -22.98 3.20 0.66
CA ASP A 1 -22.91 1.76 0.91
C ASP A 1 -22.55 1.03 -0.37
N TYR A 2 -21.41 0.35 -0.40
CA TYR A 2 -20.89 -0.36 -1.57
C TYR A 2 -20.42 -1.76 -1.15
N LYS A 3 -20.74 -2.79 -1.96
CA LYS A 3 -20.33 -4.18 -1.71
C LYS A 3 -18.81 -4.35 -1.69
N PHE A 4 -18.11 -3.62 -2.55
CA PHE A 4 -16.66 -3.73 -2.73
C PHE A 4 -15.97 -2.39 -2.54
N THR A 5 -14.71 -2.44 -2.11
CA THR A 5 -13.79 -1.30 -2.07
C THR A 5 -12.49 -1.66 -2.77
N LEU A 6 -12.01 -0.78 -3.66
CA LEU A 6 -10.71 -0.92 -4.30
C LEU A 6 -9.62 -0.52 -3.31
N ALA A 7 -8.90 -1.52 -2.79
CA ALA A 7 -7.91 -1.41 -1.73
C ALA A 7 -6.47 -1.50 -2.28
N PHE A 8 -6.16 -0.69 -3.30
CA PHE A 8 -4.85 -0.75 -3.96
C PHE A 8 -3.83 0.12 -3.23
N GLU A 9 -2.65 -0.43 -3.02
CA GLU A 9 -1.51 0.35 -2.55
C GLU A 9 -0.93 1.23 -3.66
N ASN A 10 -0.19 2.26 -3.25
CA ASN A 10 0.45 3.18 -4.19
C ASN A 10 1.55 2.52 -5.05
N SER A 11 2.09 1.38 -4.59
CA SER A 11 3.15 0.62 -5.25
C SER A 11 3.23 -0.79 -4.70
N VAL A 12 3.84 -1.70 -5.46
CA VAL A 12 4.15 -3.06 -4.99
C VAL A 12 5.41 -3.06 -4.11
N SER A 13 5.33 -3.67 -2.94
CA SER A 13 6.50 -3.93 -2.10
C SER A 13 6.19 -5.00 -1.05
N ASP A 14 7.18 -5.86 -0.78
CA ASP A 14 7.08 -6.87 0.28
C ASP A 14 6.84 -6.19 1.65
N GLY A 15 5.87 -6.69 2.39
CA GLY A 15 5.47 -6.17 3.71
C GLY A 15 4.72 -4.83 3.68
N TYR A 16 4.42 -4.26 2.50
CA TYR A 16 3.75 -2.97 2.39
C TYR A 16 2.22 -3.12 2.38
N THR A 17 1.65 -3.45 3.53
CA THR A 17 0.20 -3.45 3.75
C THR A 17 -0.18 -2.27 4.64
N THR A 18 -1.07 -1.40 4.16
CA THR A 18 -1.49 -0.19 4.88
C THR A 18 -2.94 -0.26 5.34
N GLU A 19 -3.48 0.86 5.81
CA GLU A 19 -4.88 1.02 6.19
C GLU A 19 -5.86 0.64 5.07
N LYS A 20 -5.44 0.72 3.80
CA LYS A 20 -6.33 0.50 2.64
C LYS A 20 -6.96 -0.88 2.60
N LEU A 21 -6.30 -1.90 3.17
CA LEU A 21 -6.89 -3.23 3.30
C LEU A 21 -7.86 -3.31 4.48
N VAL A 22 -7.52 -2.69 5.60
CA VAL A 22 -8.23 -2.86 6.89
C VAL A 22 -9.46 -1.95 6.98
N GLU A 23 -9.42 -0.74 6.45
CA GLU A 23 -10.55 0.20 6.42
C GLU A 23 -11.82 -0.38 5.77
N PRO A 24 -11.75 -1.02 4.58
CA PRO A 24 -12.93 -1.66 3.99
C PRO A 24 -13.43 -2.86 4.78
N MET A 25 -12.53 -3.67 5.36
CA MET A 25 -12.91 -4.76 6.27
C MET A 25 -13.73 -4.23 7.45
N LEU A 26 -13.30 -3.13 8.07
CA LEU A 26 -14.03 -2.45 9.16
C LEU A 26 -15.38 -1.89 8.71
N ALA A 27 -15.46 -1.41 7.48
CA ALA A 27 -16.69 -0.87 6.90
C ALA A 27 -17.68 -1.96 6.43
N GLY A 28 -17.32 -3.25 6.50
CA GLY A 28 -18.14 -4.34 5.97
C GLY A 28 -18.22 -4.36 4.44
N SER A 29 -17.22 -3.76 3.78
CA SER A 29 -17.08 -3.74 2.32
C SER A 29 -15.96 -4.70 1.92
N LEU A 30 -16.21 -5.61 0.98
CA LEU A 30 -15.24 -6.63 0.56
C LEU A 30 -14.03 -5.96 -0.14
N PRO A 31 -12.81 -6.07 0.39
CA PRO A 31 -11.65 -5.44 -0.22
C PRO A 31 -11.23 -6.17 -1.50
N ILE A 32 -10.96 -5.41 -2.55
CA ILE A 32 -10.24 -5.86 -3.76
C ILE A 32 -8.82 -5.29 -3.66
N TYR A 33 -7.87 -6.13 -3.26
CA TYR A 33 -6.54 -5.71 -2.82
C TYR A 33 -5.46 -5.96 -3.87
N TRP A 34 -4.49 -5.05 -3.92
CA TRP A 34 -3.24 -5.20 -4.66
C TRP A 34 -2.15 -4.33 -4.01
N GLY A 35 -0.94 -4.86 -3.82
CA GLY A 35 0.15 -4.08 -3.22
C GLY A 35 1.27 -4.96 -2.66
N ASN A 36 1.04 -5.60 -1.52
CA ASN A 36 2.01 -6.49 -0.88
C ASN A 36 1.92 -7.92 -1.45
N PRO A 37 2.95 -8.45 -2.15
CA PRO A 37 2.95 -9.83 -2.66
C PRO A 37 2.89 -10.90 -1.55
N GLN A 38 3.18 -10.51 -0.31
CA GLN A 38 3.19 -11.38 0.86
C GLN A 38 2.01 -11.12 1.81
N VAL A 39 0.96 -10.42 1.36
CA VAL A 39 -0.20 -10.05 2.20
C VAL A 39 -0.82 -11.25 2.93
N ALA A 40 -0.79 -12.44 2.32
CA ALA A 40 -1.33 -13.67 2.89
C ALA A 40 -0.56 -14.19 4.13
N LEU A 41 0.64 -13.67 4.43
CA LEU A 41 1.33 -13.97 5.68
C LEU A 41 0.61 -13.35 6.88
N ASP A 42 0.03 -12.16 6.69
CA ASP A 42 -0.56 -11.36 7.76
C ASP A 42 -2.08 -11.53 7.80
N PHE A 43 -2.73 -11.58 6.63
CA PHE A 43 -4.18 -11.63 6.48
C PHE A 43 -4.64 -12.95 5.85
N ASN A 44 -5.84 -13.39 6.23
CA ASN A 44 -6.49 -14.56 5.66
C ASN A 44 -6.91 -14.25 4.21
N PRO A 45 -6.34 -14.93 3.19
CA PRO A 45 -6.66 -14.67 1.78
C PRO A 45 -8.09 -15.03 1.39
N ARG A 46 -8.88 -15.65 2.29
CA ARG A 46 -10.31 -15.88 2.10
C ARG A 46 -11.20 -14.72 2.55
N SER A 47 -10.63 -13.68 3.16
CA SER A 47 -11.38 -12.50 3.65
C SER A 47 -11.34 -11.29 2.71
N PHE A 48 -10.62 -11.38 1.60
CA PHE A 48 -10.52 -10.33 0.57
C PHE A 48 -10.22 -10.96 -0.79
N ILE A 49 -10.35 -10.17 -1.86
CA ILE A 49 -9.95 -10.59 -3.22
C ILE A 49 -8.54 -10.06 -3.48
N ASP A 50 -7.55 -10.95 -3.51
CA ASP A 50 -6.18 -10.62 -3.90
C ASP A 50 -6.04 -10.63 -5.43
N VAL A 51 -5.89 -9.47 -6.04
CA VAL A 51 -5.75 -9.35 -7.50
C VAL A 51 -4.47 -10.03 -7.99
N SER A 52 -3.42 -10.11 -7.17
CA SER A 52 -2.16 -10.75 -7.56
C SER A 52 -2.24 -12.28 -7.61
N ALA A 53 -3.32 -12.87 -7.07
CA ALA A 53 -3.57 -14.30 -7.14
C ALA A 53 -4.14 -14.76 -8.49
N PHE A 54 -4.48 -13.83 -9.38
CA PHE A 54 -5.01 -14.10 -10.72
C PHE A 54 -3.90 -13.97 -11.78
N PRO A 55 -4.01 -14.68 -12.92
CA PRO A 55 -3.02 -14.61 -13.99
C PRO A 55 -2.95 -13.22 -14.65
N ASP A 56 -4.05 -12.49 -14.67
CA ASP A 56 -4.18 -11.14 -15.23
C ASP A 56 -5.41 -10.41 -14.64
N PHE A 57 -5.57 -9.14 -15.02
CA PHE A 57 -6.70 -8.33 -14.56
C PHE A 57 -8.05 -8.81 -15.10
N ASP A 58 -8.10 -9.37 -16.31
CA ASP A 58 -9.36 -9.85 -16.88
C ASP A 58 -9.92 -11.02 -16.05
N ALA A 59 -9.05 -11.97 -15.67
CA ALA A 59 -9.41 -13.06 -14.77
C ALA A 59 -9.83 -12.58 -13.38
N ALA A 60 -9.18 -11.54 -12.85
CA ALA A 60 -9.58 -10.93 -11.58
C ALA A 60 -10.97 -10.26 -11.68
N ILE A 61 -11.22 -9.53 -12.78
CA ILE A 61 -12.51 -8.88 -13.06
C ILE A 61 -13.61 -9.92 -13.20
N ASP A 62 -13.38 -10.99 -13.95
CA ASP A 62 -14.35 -12.09 -14.09
C ASP A 62 -14.71 -12.71 -12.74
N HIS A 63 -13.74 -12.89 -11.85
CA HIS A 63 -13.99 -13.36 -10.50
C HIS A 63 -14.78 -12.35 -9.65
N ILE A 64 -14.45 -11.06 -9.73
CA ILE A 64 -15.20 -10.01 -9.02
C ILE A 64 -16.66 -9.97 -9.48
N LEU A 65 -16.91 -10.06 -10.80
CA LEU A 65 -18.27 -10.13 -11.35
C LEU A 65 -19.03 -11.37 -10.89
N LYS A 66 -18.34 -12.52 -10.80
CA LYS A 66 -18.91 -13.74 -10.23
C LYS A 66 -19.30 -13.56 -8.76
N VAL A 67 -18.42 -12.96 -7.95
CA VAL A 67 -18.69 -12.68 -6.53
C VAL A 67 -19.84 -11.67 -6.38
N ASP A 68 -19.95 -10.68 -7.28
CA ASP A 68 -21.06 -9.73 -7.24
C ASP A 68 -22.42 -10.38 -7.55
N ALA A 69 -22.45 -11.33 -8.49
CA ALA A 69 -23.66 -12.02 -8.90
C ALA A 69 -24.15 -13.12 -7.92
N ASP A 70 -23.31 -13.55 -6.98
CA ASP A 70 -23.58 -14.63 -6.04
C ASP A 70 -23.49 -14.13 -4.59
N ASP A 71 -24.64 -13.87 -3.97
CA ASP A 71 -24.72 -13.34 -2.61
C ASP A 71 -24.13 -14.30 -1.57
N GLU A 72 -24.24 -15.61 -1.72
CA GLU A 72 -23.65 -16.55 -0.76
C GLU A 72 -22.13 -16.59 -0.89
N LEU A 73 -21.60 -16.51 -2.11
CA LEU A 73 -20.16 -16.38 -2.32
C LEU A 73 -19.64 -15.06 -1.73
N TYR A 74 -20.31 -13.93 -1.98
CA TYR A 74 -19.99 -12.64 -1.35
C TYR A 74 -20.00 -12.72 0.18
N LEU A 75 -21.07 -13.28 0.76
CA LEU A 75 -21.20 -13.43 2.21
C LEU A 75 -20.17 -14.41 2.77
N SER A 76 -19.70 -15.39 2.00
CA SER A 76 -18.64 -16.30 2.44
C SER A 76 -17.32 -15.58 2.72
N TYR A 77 -16.96 -14.59 1.90
CA TYR A 77 -15.78 -13.75 2.16
C TYR A 77 -15.95 -12.91 3.44
N LEU A 78 -17.12 -12.30 3.63
CA LEU A 78 -17.38 -11.45 4.81
C LEU A 78 -17.46 -12.23 6.13
N ARG A 79 -17.78 -13.53 6.07
CA ARG A 79 -17.83 -14.41 7.25
C ARG A 79 -16.44 -14.90 7.66
N GLU A 80 -15.43 -14.77 6.81
CA GLU A 80 -14.07 -15.22 7.11
C GLU A 80 -13.38 -14.28 8.11
N PRO A 81 -12.61 -14.81 9.08
CA PRO A 81 -11.79 -13.98 9.95
C PRO A 81 -10.72 -13.28 9.13
N TRP A 82 -10.38 -12.04 9.48
CA TRP A 82 -9.41 -11.24 8.71
C TRP A 82 -7.99 -11.73 8.87
N PHE A 83 -7.65 -12.29 10.03
CA PHE A 83 -6.32 -12.78 10.34
C PHE A 83 -6.25 -14.30 10.23
N ASN A 84 -5.05 -14.79 9.89
CA ASN A 84 -4.77 -16.21 9.85
C ASN A 84 -5.02 -16.86 11.23
N GLY A 85 -5.82 -17.92 11.25
CA GLY A 85 -6.18 -18.60 12.50
C GLY A 85 -7.04 -17.76 13.46
N ASP A 86 -7.74 -16.74 12.96
CA ASP A 86 -8.58 -15.82 13.75
C ASP A 86 -7.83 -15.19 14.94
N THR A 87 -6.53 -15.01 14.76
CA THR A 87 -5.64 -14.48 15.78
C THR A 87 -4.80 -13.37 15.15
N PRO A 88 -4.83 -12.13 15.69
CA PRO A 88 -3.95 -11.07 15.23
C PRO A 88 -2.48 -11.51 15.33
N PRO A 89 -1.63 -11.11 14.37
CA PRO A 89 -0.20 -11.42 14.45
C PRO A 89 0.45 -10.93 15.76
N SER A 90 1.53 -11.58 16.20
CA SER A 90 2.14 -11.32 17.52
C SER A 90 2.59 -9.87 17.70
N TRP A 91 3.00 -9.20 16.62
CA TRP A 91 3.38 -7.79 16.64
C TRP A 91 2.20 -6.83 16.80
N PHE A 92 0.94 -7.29 16.94
CA PHE A 92 -0.14 -6.47 17.48
C PHE A 92 -0.15 -6.44 19.01
N ASP A 93 0.63 -7.31 19.68
CA ASP A 93 0.70 -7.37 21.13
C ASP A 93 1.37 -6.12 21.72
N ALA A 94 0.62 -5.40 22.55
CA ALA A 94 1.11 -4.20 23.21
C ALA A 94 2.29 -4.50 24.16
N GLY A 95 2.39 -5.72 24.69
CA GLY A 95 3.50 -6.18 25.52
C GLY A 95 4.80 -6.32 24.72
N GLU A 96 4.74 -6.91 23.52
CA GLU A 96 5.88 -6.98 22.59
C GLU A 96 6.38 -5.58 22.21
N HIS A 97 5.47 -4.67 21.89
CA HIS A 97 5.78 -3.27 21.62
C HIS A 97 6.44 -2.59 22.82
N LEU A 98 5.87 -2.71 24.01
CA LEU A 98 6.44 -2.14 25.23
C LEU A 98 7.83 -2.73 25.53
N ALA A 99 8.02 -4.03 25.32
CA ALA A 99 9.31 -4.69 25.49
C ALA A 99 10.35 -4.19 24.48
N ALA A 100 9.95 -3.92 23.23
CA ALA A 100 10.81 -3.30 22.23
C ALA A 100 11.21 -1.87 22.63
N TRP A 101 10.25 -1.06 23.08
CA TRP A 101 10.53 0.29 23.60
C TRP A 101 11.45 0.28 24.81
N ARG A 102 11.22 -0.62 25.77
CA ARG A 102 12.11 -0.79 26.93
C ARG A 102 13.52 -1.17 26.51
N ARG A 103 13.68 -2.08 25.55
CA ARG A 103 14.99 -2.44 24.98
C ARG A 103 15.66 -1.23 24.32
N PHE A 104 14.92 -0.48 23.51
CA PHE A 104 15.43 0.74 22.88
C PHE A 104 15.90 1.78 23.91
N LEU A 105 15.07 2.09 24.91
CA LEU A 105 15.38 3.08 25.95
C LEU A 105 16.53 2.63 26.87
N ALA A 106 16.68 1.32 27.10
CA ALA A 106 17.78 0.77 27.88
C ALA A 106 19.09 0.65 27.08
N THR A 107 19.05 0.79 25.76
CA THR A 107 20.25 0.72 24.92
C THR A 107 21.12 1.95 25.20
N PRO A 108 22.36 1.79 25.67
CA PRO A 108 23.24 2.92 25.91
C PRO A 108 23.43 3.75 24.64
N TRP A 109 23.27 5.06 24.76
CA TRP A 109 23.56 5.97 23.65
C TRP A 109 25.05 5.93 23.35
N VAL A 110 25.40 5.41 22.16
CA VAL A 110 26.76 5.49 21.64
C VAL A 110 26.83 6.74 20.78
N GLU A 111 27.51 7.77 21.30
CA GLU A 111 27.80 8.97 20.51
C GLU A 111 28.74 8.57 19.36
N ARG A 112 28.19 8.55 18.14
CA ARG A 112 28.96 8.39 16.91
C ARG A 112 29.12 9.75 16.27
N SER A 113 30.33 10.06 15.82
CA SER A 113 30.59 11.24 15.00
C SER A 113 29.64 11.23 13.80
N ARG A 114 28.76 12.24 13.71
CA ARG A 114 27.79 12.37 12.61
C ARG A 114 28.56 12.60 11.33
N VAL A 115 28.69 11.57 10.50
CA VAL A 115 29.10 11.74 9.11
C VAL A 115 27.87 12.20 8.35
N TYR A 116 27.67 13.52 8.30
CA TYR A 116 26.80 14.06 7.26
C TYR A 116 27.45 13.66 5.94
N ARG A 117 26.83 12.74 5.19
CA ARG A 117 27.06 12.70 3.76
C ARG A 117 26.76 14.12 3.29
N ASP A 118 27.70 14.72 2.59
CA ASP A 118 27.52 15.99 1.90
C ASP A 118 26.51 15.76 0.77
N ARG A 119 25.25 15.47 1.12
CA ARG A 119 24.12 15.59 0.22
C ARG A 119 23.96 17.08 0.11
N GLY A 120 24.53 17.65 -0.94
CA GLY A 120 24.52 19.08 -1.20
C GLY A 120 23.19 19.67 -0.80
N LEU A 121 23.18 20.39 0.32
CA LEU A 121 22.05 21.13 0.85
C LEU A 121 21.74 22.36 -0.04
N ARG A 122 22.04 22.27 -1.33
CA ARG A 122 22.04 23.37 -2.29
C ARG A 122 20.72 23.49 -3.05
N ASP A 123 19.85 22.49 -3.04
CA ASP A 123 18.64 22.53 -3.89
C ASP A 123 17.34 22.95 -3.18
N HIS A 124 17.31 22.93 -1.84
CA HIS A 124 16.12 23.30 -1.07
C HIS A 124 16.23 24.62 -0.29
N ALA A 125 17.44 25.00 0.16
CA ALA A 125 17.65 26.24 0.93
C ALA A 125 18.09 27.42 0.04
N LEU A 126 18.80 27.15 -1.06
CA LEU A 126 19.21 28.16 -2.03
C LEU A 126 18.32 28.03 -3.26
N GLY A 127 17.20 28.74 -3.24
CA GLY A 127 16.38 28.86 -4.44
C GLY A 127 17.22 29.29 -5.64
N THR A 128 16.94 28.65 -6.77
CA THR A 128 17.12 29.14 -8.15
C THR A 128 18.49 28.96 -8.79
N GLY A 129 18.59 27.93 -9.63
CA GLY A 129 19.54 27.84 -10.73
C GLY A 129 18.80 27.48 -12.02
N PHE A 130 19.31 27.96 -13.16
CA PHE A 130 18.78 27.90 -14.53
C PHE A 130 18.17 26.54 -14.97
N GLY A 131 18.53 25.43 -14.31
CA GLY A 131 18.07 24.06 -14.60
C GLY A 131 16.57 23.82 -14.39
N ARG A 132 15.90 24.46 -13.42
CA ARG A 132 14.42 24.31 -13.25
C ARG A 132 13.63 25.00 -14.37
N HIS A 133 14.19 26.00 -15.04
CA HIS A 133 13.51 26.66 -16.16
C HIS A 133 13.42 25.74 -17.38
N LEU A 134 14.47 24.96 -17.65
CA LEU A 134 14.48 24.04 -18.80
C LEU A 134 13.58 22.82 -18.56
N SER A 135 13.58 22.25 -17.35
CA SER A 135 12.66 21.15 -17.02
C SER A 135 11.19 21.61 -17.03
N SER A 136 10.89 22.81 -16.50
CA SER A 136 9.53 23.38 -16.54
C SER A 136 9.03 23.67 -17.96
N ILE A 137 9.91 24.08 -18.88
CA ILE A 137 9.54 24.28 -20.29
C ILE A 137 9.30 22.92 -20.96
N GLY A 138 10.14 21.93 -20.72
CA GLY A 138 9.96 20.57 -21.25
C GLY A 138 8.61 19.97 -20.82
N THR A 139 8.25 20.06 -19.54
CA THR A 139 6.96 19.54 -19.03
C THR A 139 5.76 20.29 -19.60
N LYS A 140 5.89 21.60 -19.87
CA LYS A 140 4.82 22.40 -20.49
C LYS A 140 4.63 22.07 -21.98
N VAL A 141 5.72 21.85 -22.69
CA VAL A 141 5.69 21.40 -24.10
C VAL A 141 5.10 20.00 -24.19
N ASP A 142 5.50 19.09 -23.29
CA ASP A 142 4.94 17.74 -23.22
C ASP A 142 3.44 17.74 -22.90
N GLY A 143 2.99 18.57 -21.95
CA GLY A 143 1.57 18.74 -21.66
C GLY A 143 0.77 19.31 -22.83
N LEU A 144 1.37 20.18 -23.64
CA LEU A 144 0.76 20.71 -24.86
C LEU A 144 0.69 19.66 -25.97
N LEU A 145 1.73 18.85 -26.14
CA LEU A 145 1.75 17.75 -27.12
C LEU A 145 0.75 16.64 -26.79
N TRP A 146 0.58 16.32 -25.50
CA TRP A 146 -0.48 15.42 -25.03
C TRP A 146 -1.88 15.98 -25.35
N LYS A 147 -2.12 17.28 -25.06
CA LYS A 147 -3.42 17.92 -25.33
C LYS A 147 -3.72 18.09 -26.83
N ALA A 148 -2.70 18.17 -27.67
CA ALA A 148 -2.82 18.22 -29.11
C ALA A 148 -2.93 16.83 -29.78
N GLY A 149 -2.83 15.74 -28.99
CA GLY A 149 -2.93 14.37 -29.50
C GLY A 149 -1.70 13.91 -30.30
N TRP A 150 -0.55 14.54 -30.11
CA TRP A 150 0.68 14.28 -30.90
C TRP A 150 1.67 13.36 -30.18
N ARG A 151 1.27 12.83 -29.02
CA ARG A 151 2.06 11.88 -28.23
C ARG A 151 1.12 10.79 -27.71
N PHE A 152 1.42 9.53 -28.05
CA PHE A 152 0.75 8.34 -27.51
C PHE A 152 1.45 7.89 -26.22
#